data_AF-A0A1H3F3F6-F1
#
_entry.id   AF-A0A1H3F3F6-F1
#
_cell.length_a   1.000
_cell.length_b   1.000
_cell.length_c   1.000
_cell.angle_alpha   90.00
_cell.angle_beta   90.00
_cell.angle_gamma   90.00
#
_symmetry.space_group_name_H-M   'P 1'
#
loop_
_entity.id
_entity.type
_entity.pdbx_description
1 polymer ?
#
loop_
_entity_poly.entity_id
_entity_poly.type
_entity_poly.pdbx_seq_one_letter_code
_entity_poly.pdbx_strand_id
1 'polypeptide(L)'
;MKVTVNRKAHFNAAHRLYNAEWTDARNATVFGKCANPNYHGHNYELIVSVKGEIHPETGFVMDMKVLKKLIEKEIEEKFDHKNLNEEVEEFKDLNPTAENISVVIWNKLRSKIADNLELSITLYETPRNFVTYTGE
;
A
#
# COMPACT_ATOMS: atom_id res chain seq x y z
N MET A 1 -24.71 -14.52 -3.22
CA MET A 1 -23.39 -15.01 -3.70
C MET A 1 -22.40 -13.86 -3.53
N LYS A 2 -21.24 -14.09 -2.90
CA LYS A 2 -20.19 -13.08 -2.79
C LYS A 2 -19.17 -13.24 -3.92
N VAL A 3 -18.73 -12.13 -4.50
CA VAL A 3 -17.66 -12.10 -5.51
C VAL A 3 -16.63 -11.02 -5.15
N THR A 4 -15.43 -11.13 -5.68
CA THR A 4 -14.35 -10.15 -5.47
C THR A 4 -14.14 -9.35 -6.75
N VAL A 5 -14.16 -8.02 -6.62
CA VAL A 5 -13.73 -7.08 -7.67
C VAL A 5 -12.34 -6.57 -7.34
N ASN A 6 -11.49 -6.45 -8.36
CA ASN A 6 -10.09 -6.06 -8.19
C ASN A 6 -9.80 -4.84 -9.05
N ARG A 7 -9.15 -3.84 -8.46
CA ARG A 7 -8.65 -2.66 -9.19
C ARG A 7 -7.14 -2.59 -9.01
N LYS A 8 -6.43 -2.64 -10.13
CA LYS A 8 -4.99 -2.36 -10.17
C LYS A 8 -4.72 -0.86 -10.16
N ALA A 9 -3.64 -0.45 -9.53
CA ALA A 9 -3.09 0.90 -9.48
C ALA A 9 -1.56 0.80 -9.34
N HIS A 10 -0.86 1.91 -9.46
CA HIS A 10 0.59 1.94 -9.26
C HIS A 10 1.02 3.29 -8.70
N PHE A 11 2.19 3.32 -8.07
CA PHE A 11 2.87 4.55 -7.69
C PHE A 11 4.37 4.30 -7.65
N ASN A 12 5.16 5.33 -7.92
CA ASN A 12 6.62 5.25 -7.93
C ASN A 12 7.14 6.03 -6.73
N ALA A 13 7.90 5.38 -5.85
CA ALA A 13 8.39 6.04 -4.64
C ALA A 13 9.80 5.61 -4.27
N ALA A 14 10.53 6.55 -3.67
CA ALA A 14 11.81 6.29 -3.03
C ALA A 14 11.63 6.01 -1.54
N HIS A 15 12.51 5.20 -0.96
CA HIS A 15 12.56 4.94 0.48
C HIS A 15 13.90 4.38 0.94
N ARG A 16 14.08 4.32 2.25
CA ARG A 16 15.19 3.70 2.95
C ARG A 16 14.64 2.88 4.11
N LEU A 17 15.12 1.65 4.23
CA LEU A 17 14.86 0.81 5.39
C LEU A 17 15.94 1.04 6.44
N TYR A 18 15.57 1.70 7.53
CA TYR A 18 16.53 2.13 8.54
C TYR A 18 15.85 2.28 9.90
N ASN A 19 16.56 1.89 10.96
CA ASN A 19 16.18 2.13 12.35
C ASN A 19 17.18 3.12 12.97
N ALA A 20 16.69 4.27 13.41
CA ALA A 20 17.50 5.35 13.98
C ALA A 20 18.18 4.99 15.31
N GLU A 21 17.63 4.03 16.05
CA GLU A 21 18.19 3.56 17.33
C GLU A 21 19.32 2.54 17.12
N TRP A 22 19.60 2.14 15.88
CA TRP A 22 20.61 1.14 15.54
C TRP A 22 21.84 1.77 14.92
N THR A 23 23.00 1.16 15.15
CA THR A 23 24.23 1.53 14.43
C THR A 23 24.10 1.27 12.94
N ASP A 24 24.85 2.00 12.12
CA ASP A 24 24.89 1.77 10.67
C ASP A 24 25.29 0.35 10.31
N ALA A 25 26.24 -0.25 11.05
CA ALA A 25 26.65 -1.64 10.86
C ALA A 25 25.48 -2.63 11.09
N ARG A 26 24.64 -2.38 12.09
CA ARG A 26 23.45 -3.21 12.35
C ARG A 26 22.41 -3.02 11.26
N ASN A 27 22.13 -1.77 10.86
CA ASN A 27 21.22 -1.48 9.75
C ASN A 27 21.67 -2.13 8.44
N ALA A 28 22.96 -2.04 8.10
CA ALA A 28 23.55 -2.70 6.94
C ALA A 28 23.45 -4.23 7.01
N THR A 29 23.58 -4.81 8.21
CA THR A 29 23.43 -6.26 8.41
C THR A 29 21.98 -6.71 8.22
N VAL A 30 21.02 -5.97 8.77
CA VAL A 30 19.60 -6.38 8.79
C VAL A 30 18.90 -6.04 7.48
N PHE A 31 19.06 -4.82 6.98
CA PHE A 31 18.35 -4.32 5.79
C PHE A 31 19.19 -4.36 4.52
N GLY A 32 20.49 -4.65 4.63
CA GLY A 32 21.37 -4.79 3.46
C GLY A 32 21.39 -3.53 2.59
N LYS A 33 21.25 -3.73 1.28
CA LYS A 33 21.22 -2.64 0.29
C LYS A 33 20.05 -1.66 0.51
N CYS A 34 18.98 -2.10 1.16
CA CYS A 34 17.81 -1.26 1.42
C CYS A 34 18.09 -0.18 2.49
N ALA A 35 19.16 -0.33 3.28
CA ALA A 35 19.62 0.68 4.25
C ALA A 35 20.52 1.78 3.65
N ASN A 36 20.65 1.86 2.32
CA ASN A 36 21.45 2.89 1.65
C ASN A 36 21.08 4.30 2.16
N PRO A 37 22.03 5.10 2.70
CA PRO A 37 21.75 6.46 3.17
C PRO A 37 21.22 7.39 2.09
N ASN A 38 21.48 7.09 0.81
CA ASN A 38 20.95 7.83 -0.34
C ASN A 38 19.66 7.22 -0.92
N TYR A 39 18.94 6.43 -0.12
CA TYR A 39 17.69 5.77 -0.49
C TYR A 39 17.83 4.82 -1.69
N HIS A 40 16.72 4.23 -2.08
CA HIS A 40 16.48 3.56 -3.35
C HIS A 40 15.00 3.73 -3.69
N GLY A 41 14.50 3.18 -4.79
CA GLY A 41 13.08 3.30 -5.11
C GLY A 41 12.54 2.13 -5.91
N HIS A 42 11.22 2.10 -6.00
CA HIS A 42 10.48 1.04 -6.69
C HIS A 42 9.30 1.63 -7.45
N ASN A 43 8.90 0.88 -8.49
CA ASN A 43 7.63 1.08 -9.18
C ASN A 43 6.64 0.11 -8.53
N TYR A 44 5.92 0.57 -7.52
CA TYR A 44 4.99 -0.26 -6.77
C TYR A 44 3.74 -0.53 -7.59
N GLU A 45 3.33 -1.79 -7.64
CA GLU A 45 2.04 -2.19 -8.20
C GLU A 45 1.09 -2.56 -7.07
N LEU A 46 -0.11 -1.99 -7.07
CA LEU A 46 -1.12 -2.19 -6.04
C LEU A 46 -2.35 -2.86 -6.65
N ILE A 47 -2.85 -3.91 -6.00
CA ILE A 47 -4.15 -4.50 -6.28
C ILE A 47 -5.03 -4.26 -5.06
N VAL A 48 -6.09 -3.48 -5.22
CA VAL A 48 -7.12 -3.33 -4.20
C VAL A 48 -8.29 -4.23 -4.55
N SER A 49 -8.64 -5.11 -3.61
CA SER A 49 -9.66 -6.13 -3.77
C SER A 49 -10.80 -5.86 -2.81
N VAL A 50 -12.02 -5.79 -3.33
CA VAL A 50 -13.23 -5.60 -2.53
C VAL A 50 -14.15 -6.78 -2.79
N LYS A 51 -14.59 -7.45 -1.72
CA LYS A 51 -15.44 -8.63 -1.78
C LYS A 51 -16.74 -8.37 -1.04
N GLY A 52 -17.84 -8.74 -1.67
CA GLY A 52 -19.18 -8.50 -1.15
C GLY A 52 -20.25 -9.17 -2.01
N GLU A 53 -21.50 -8.94 -1.65
CA GLU A 53 -22.64 -9.43 -2.43
C GLU A 53 -22.84 -8.57 -3.68
N ILE A 54 -23.35 -9.21 -4.74
CA ILE A 54 -23.75 -8.51 -5.95
C ILE A 54 -25.05 -7.77 -5.66
N HIS A 55 -25.04 -6.43 -5.78
CA HIS A 55 -26.24 -5.62 -5.60
C HIS A 55 -27.29 -6.01 -6.65
N PRO A 56 -28.54 -6.34 -6.25
CA PRO A 56 -29.52 -6.97 -7.14
C PRO A 56 -29.94 -6.09 -8.32
N GLU A 57 -29.92 -4.76 -8.15
CA GLU A 57 -30.34 -3.82 -9.20
C GLU A 57 -29.20 -3.41 -10.13
N THR A 58 -27.97 -3.29 -9.62
CA THR A 58 -26.85 -2.71 -10.38
C THR A 58 -25.87 -3.76 -10.88
N GLY A 59 -25.88 -4.96 -10.29
CA GLY A 59 -24.91 -6.01 -10.59
C GLY A 59 -23.51 -5.75 -10.04
N PHE A 60 -23.30 -4.73 -9.20
CA PHE A 60 -22.00 -4.38 -8.65
C PHE A 60 -21.81 -4.87 -7.22
N VAL A 61 -20.58 -5.23 -6.86
CA VAL A 61 -20.14 -5.29 -5.45
C VAL A 61 -19.84 -3.87 -4.95
N MET A 62 -19.14 -3.09 -5.78
CA MET A 62 -18.82 -1.69 -5.56
C MET A 62 -18.65 -1.02 -6.92
N ASP A 63 -19.05 0.25 -7.05
CA ASP A 63 -18.77 1.03 -8.27
C ASP A 63 -17.25 1.22 -8.43
N MET A 64 -16.68 0.70 -9.53
CA MET A 64 -15.26 0.81 -9.85
C MET A 64 -14.79 2.25 -10.05
N LYS A 65 -15.68 3.19 -10.42
CA LYS A 65 -15.34 4.62 -10.49
C LYS A 65 -15.10 5.20 -9.11
N VAL A 66 -15.86 4.75 -8.10
CA VAL A 66 -15.66 5.16 -6.71
C VAL A 66 -14.36 4.58 -6.18
N LEU A 67 -14.11 3.27 -6.39
CA LEU A 67 -12.87 2.64 -5.96
C LEU A 67 -11.64 3.28 -6.61
N LYS A 68 -11.69 3.58 -7.92
CA LYS A 68 -10.64 4.32 -8.61
C LYS A 68 -10.34 5.65 -7.92
N LYS A 69 -11.36 6.49 -7.68
CA LYS A 69 -11.18 7.82 -7.08
C LYS A 69 -10.61 7.75 -5.66
N LEU A 70 -10.99 6.72 -4.89
CA LEU A 70 -10.43 6.51 -3.56
C LEU A 70 -8.94 6.15 -3.63
N ILE A 71 -8.55 5.25 -4.53
CA ILE A 71 -7.14 4.87 -4.70
C ILE A 71 -6.32 6.07 -5.19
N GLU A 72 -6.82 6.81 -6.17
CA GLU A 72 -6.18 8.01 -6.72
C GLU A 72 -5.91 9.03 -5.61
N LYS A 73 -6.94 9.42 -4.86
CA LYS A 73 -6.85 10.44 -3.81
C LYS A 73 -6.05 10.01 -2.59
N GLU A 74 -6.28 8.78 -2.11
CA GLU A 74 -5.71 8.35 -0.84
C GLU A 74 -4.32 7.74 -0.98
N ILE A 75 -3.97 7.23 -2.17
CA ILE A 75 -2.71 6.52 -2.41
C ILE A 75 -1.89 7.23 -3.50
N GLU A 76 -2.37 7.31 -4.74
CA GLU A 76 -1.55 7.80 -5.87
C GLU A 76 -1.10 9.26 -5.65
N GLU A 77 -2.03 10.18 -5.33
CA GLU A 77 -1.70 11.60 -5.05
C GLU A 77 -0.76 11.78 -3.86
N LYS A 78 -0.77 10.84 -2.89
CA LYS A 78 0.01 10.97 -1.66
C LYS A 78 1.39 10.32 -1.78
N PHE A 79 1.53 9.26 -2.57
CA PHE A 79 2.71 8.39 -2.58
C PHE A 79 3.47 8.44 -3.91
N ASP A 80 2.82 8.77 -5.03
CA ASP A 80 3.47 8.77 -6.33
C ASP A 80 4.46 9.94 -6.48
N HIS A 81 5.64 9.62 -7.03
CA HIS A 81 6.79 10.51 -7.15
C HIS A 81 7.25 11.14 -5.82
N LYS A 82 7.16 10.39 -4.72
CA LYS A 82 7.56 10.81 -3.37
C LYS A 82 8.72 10.01 -2.81
N ASN A 83 9.47 10.61 -1.88
CA ASN A 83 10.23 9.86 -0.89
C ASN A 83 9.33 9.56 0.31
N LEU A 84 9.06 8.27 0.57
CA LEU A 84 8.15 7.85 1.63
C LEU A 84 8.63 8.32 3.01
N ASN A 85 9.93 8.20 3.31
CA ASN A 85 10.48 8.58 4.60
C ASN A 85 10.36 10.09 4.88
N GLU A 86 10.43 10.92 3.84
CA GLU A 86 10.59 12.38 3.97
C GLU A 86 9.28 13.14 3.73
N GLU A 87 8.46 12.68 2.79
CA GLU A 87 7.32 13.44 2.27
C GLU A 87 5.95 12.86 2.70
N VAL A 88 5.92 11.63 3.22
CA VAL A 88 4.68 10.95 3.60
C VAL A 88 4.60 10.84 5.11
N GLU A 89 3.65 11.57 5.71
CA GLU A 89 3.50 11.72 7.16
C GLU A 89 3.47 10.38 7.90
N GLU A 90 2.80 9.37 7.34
CA GLU A 90 2.68 8.06 7.96
C GLU A 90 4.01 7.31 8.13
N PHE A 91 5.07 7.68 7.39
CA PHE A 91 6.38 7.00 7.41
C PHE A 91 7.50 7.82 8.05
N LYS A 92 7.20 8.96 8.69
CA LYS A 92 8.20 9.73 9.45
C LYS A 92 8.79 8.94 10.60
N ASP A 93 7.92 8.25 11.35
CA ASP A 93 8.29 7.42 12.50
C ASP A 93 8.05 5.92 12.25
N LEU A 94 7.68 5.55 11.02
CA LEU A 94 7.39 4.17 10.63
C LEU A 94 8.26 3.77 9.43
N ASN A 95 9.04 2.71 9.61
CA ASN A 95 9.92 2.20 8.56
C ASN A 95 9.09 1.71 7.35
N PRO A 96 9.27 2.25 6.13
CA PRO A 96 8.42 1.96 4.97
C PRO A 96 8.75 0.61 4.32
N THR A 97 8.69 -0.49 5.08
CA THR A 97 8.74 -1.83 4.48
C THR A 97 7.49 -2.09 3.66
N ALA A 98 7.54 -3.04 2.72
CA ALA A 98 6.36 -3.41 1.92
C ALA A 98 5.16 -3.82 2.81
N GLU A 99 5.42 -4.42 3.98
CA GLU A 99 4.42 -4.74 4.98
C GLU A 99 3.79 -3.50 5.61
N ASN A 100 4.61 -2.56 6.11
CA ASN A 100 4.09 -1.33 6.73
C ASN A 100 3.36 -0.45 5.72
N ILE A 101 3.87 -0.36 4.47
CA ILE A 101 3.17 0.34 3.39
C ILE A 101 1.81 -0.32 3.12
N SER A 102 1.76 -1.66 3.09
CA SER A 102 0.51 -2.41 2.92
C SER A 102 -0.53 -2.08 3.99
N VAL A 103 -0.11 -2.04 5.26
CA VAL A 103 -0.97 -1.71 6.40
C VAL A 103 -1.47 -0.27 6.31
N VAL A 104 -0.60 0.69 5.99
CA VAL A 104 -0.96 2.11 5.84
C VAL A 104 -1.98 2.29 4.70
N ILE A 105 -1.73 1.71 3.52
CA ILE A 105 -2.64 1.75 2.38
C ILE A 105 -4.01 1.18 2.76
N TRP A 106 -4.03 0.00 3.40
CA TRP A 106 -5.26 -0.64 3.81
C TRP A 106 -6.03 0.21 4.81
N ASN A 107 -5.37 0.78 5.83
CA ASN A 107 -6.01 1.64 6.84
C ASN A 107 -6.65 2.88 6.21
N LYS A 108 -5.93 3.55 5.28
CA LYS A 108 -6.45 4.71 4.55
C LYS A 108 -7.74 4.35 3.80
N LEU A 109 -7.73 3.24 3.05
CA LEU A 109 -8.89 2.80 2.26
C LEU A 109 -10.02 2.24 3.12
N ARG A 110 -9.72 1.49 4.18
CA ARG A 110 -10.71 0.88 5.07
C ARG A 110 -11.65 1.91 5.66
N SER A 111 -11.13 3.06 6.08
CA SER A 111 -11.91 4.17 6.63
C SER A 111 -12.92 4.79 5.65
N LYS A 112 -12.82 4.48 4.35
CA LYS A 112 -13.65 5.04 3.26
C LYS A 112 -14.55 4.00 2.58
N ILE A 113 -14.35 2.72 2.87
CA ILE A 113 -15.11 1.61 2.30
C ILE A 113 -16.08 1.11 3.37
N ALA A 114 -17.32 0.80 2.99
CA ALA A 114 -18.34 0.34 3.93
C ALA A 114 -17.96 -0.99 4.60
N ASP A 115 -18.24 -1.12 5.90
CA ASP A 115 -17.81 -2.25 6.74
C ASP A 115 -18.41 -3.59 6.33
N ASN A 116 -19.52 -3.59 5.59
CA ASN A 116 -20.13 -4.80 5.04
C ASN A 116 -19.35 -5.37 3.83
N LEU A 117 -18.33 -4.67 3.35
CA LEU A 117 -17.43 -5.12 2.28
C LEU A 117 -16.09 -5.56 2.86
N GLU A 118 -15.65 -6.77 2.49
CA GLU A 118 -14.32 -7.29 2.81
C GLU A 118 -13.27 -6.58 1.93
N LEU A 119 -12.21 -6.05 2.54
CA LEU A 119 -11.13 -5.33 1.86
C LEU A 119 -9.82 -6.10 2.03
N SER A 120 -9.13 -6.34 0.92
CA SER A 120 -7.73 -6.77 0.95
C SER A 120 -6.93 -6.01 -0.09
N ILE A 121 -5.65 -5.83 0.18
CA ILE A 121 -4.72 -5.23 -0.78
C ILE A 121 -3.55 -6.18 -1.01
N THR A 122 -3.02 -6.19 -2.22
CA THR A 122 -1.72 -6.80 -2.55
C THR A 122 -0.82 -5.73 -3.11
N LEU A 123 0.30 -5.48 -2.44
CA LEU A 123 1.33 -4.53 -2.85
C LEU A 123 2.56 -5.29 -3.35
N TYR A 124 2.93 -5.07 -4.59
CA TYR A 124 4.19 -5.54 -5.17
C TYR A 124 5.22 -4.43 -5.02
N GLU A 125 6.26 -4.68 -4.23
CA GLU A 125 7.46 -3.83 -4.22
C GLU A 125 8.28 -4.12 -5.49
N THR A 126 8.35 -5.38 -5.88
CA THR A 126 8.89 -5.82 -7.17
C THR A 126 8.00 -6.94 -7.72
N PRO A 127 8.15 -7.35 -8.99
CA PRO A 127 7.39 -8.49 -9.51
C PRO A 127 7.57 -9.81 -8.75
N ARG A 128 8.62 -9.91 -7.92
CA ARG A 128 8.96 -11.13 -7.14
C ARG A 128 8.68 -11.00 -5.65
N ASN A 129 8.51 -9.78 -5.14
CA ASN A 129 8.30 -9.50 -3.72
C ASN A 129 6.99 -8.74 -3.58
N PHE A 130 6.02 -9.37 -2.92
CA PHE A 130 4.72 -8.77 -2.71
C PHE A 130 4.13 -9.19 -1.37
N VAL A 131 3.36 -8.27 -0.79
CA VAL A 131 2.68 -8.44 0.48
C VAL A 131 1.19 -8.35 0.24
N THR A 132 0.42 -9.25 0.84
CA THR A 132 -1.03 -9.15 0.90
C THR A 132 -1.45 -8.88 2.33
N TYR A 133 -2.34 -7.90 2.52
CA TYR A 133 -2.88 -7.56 3.83
C TYR A 133 -4.41 -7.48 3.76
N THR A 134 -5.06 -8.14 4.72
CA THR A 134 -6.52 -8.31 4.81
C THR A 134 -7.14 -7.59 6.01
N GLY A 135 -6.31 -6.95 6.86
CA GLY A 135 -6.76 -6.34 8.12
C GLY A 135 -6.58 -7.24 9.35
N GLU A 136 -5.80 -8.33 9.25
CA GLU A 136 -5.49 -9.30 10.31
C GLU A 136 -3.97 -9.39 10.55
#